data_AF-A0A6B2G902-F1
#
_entry.id   AF-A0A6B2G902-F1
#
_cell.length_a   1.000
_cell.length_b   1.000
_cell.length_c   1.000
_cell.angle_alpha   90.00
_cell.angle_beta   90.00
_cell.angle_gamma   90.00
#
_symmetry.space_group_name_H-M   'P 1'
#
loop_
_entity.id
_entity.type
_entity.pdbx_description
1 polymer ?
#
loop_
_entity_poly.entity_id
_entity_poly.type
_entity_poly.pdbx_seq_one_letter_code
_entity_poly.pdbx_strand_id
1 'polypeptide(L)'
;IHSCNLIHRDVKAANILITSEGVVKLADFGAASLKSCANTFIGSPFWMAPEVILAMEDGQYDAKADIWSMGITSYELGEKNPPNFNMNTMRALYHIGQSDPPQLLNKKWSEDYKSFTNSMLKKNPEDRPTVEELLKLNFVKRQHSSSDLINLLIECSKNARKSESSA
;
A
#
# COMPACT_ATOMS: atom_id res chain seq x y z
N ILE A 1 8.13 -2.36 -12.84
CA ILE A 1 7.42 -3.61 -12.46
C ILE A 1 6.25 -3.81 -13.42
N HIS A 2 5.19 -2.99 -13.35
CA HIS A 2 4.02 -3.11 -14.24
C HIS A 2 4.35 -2.96 -15.72
N SER A 3 5.26 -2.05 -16.09
CA SER A 3 5.78 -1.91 -17.47
C SER A 3 6.50 -3.16 -18.02
N CYS A 4 6.89 -4.08 -17.14
CA CYS A 4 7.48 -5.37 -17.48
C CYS A 4 6.47 -6.52 -17.40
N ASN A 5 5.16 -6.23 -17.30
CA ASN A 5 4.07 -7.20 -17.09
C ASN A 5 4.21 -8.04 -15.81
N LEU A 6 4.88 -7.50 -14.79
CA LEU A 6 5.03 -8.12 -13.48
C LEU A 6 4.00 -7.55 -12.50
N ILE A 7 3.57 -8.36 -11.52
CA ILE A 7 2.71 -7.94 -10.40
C ILE A 7 3.43 -8.26 -9.08
N HIS A 8 3.47 -7.33 -8.14
CA HIS A 8 4.15 -7.51 -6.85
C HIS A 8 3.35 -8.36 -5.86
N ARG A 9 2.05 -8.07 -5.70
CA ARG A 9 1.05 -8.78 -4.87
C ARG A 9 1.23 -8.70 -3.36
N ASP A 10 2.34 -8.17 -2.85
CA ASP A 10 2.53 -7.91 -1.41
C ASP A 10 3.04 -6.48 -1.13
N VAL A 11 2.41 -5.46 -1.72
CA VAL A 11 2.76 -4.05 -1.44
C VAL A 11 2.20 -3.64 -0.07
N LYS A 12 3.10 -3.30 0.86
CA LYS A 12 2.81 -2.84 2.23
C LYS A 12 3.98 -2.02 2.77
N ALA A 13 3.78 -1.24 3.84
CA ALA A 13 4.85 -0.40 4.38
C ALA A 13 6.08 -1.23 4.80
N ALA A 14 5.88 -2.44 5.33
CA ALA A 14 6.97 -3.34 5.73
C ALA A 14 7.88 -3.79 4.56
N ASN A 15 7.37 -3.74 3.31
CA ASN A 15 8.13 -4.12 2.11
C ASN A 15 8.71 -2.90 1.37
N ILE A 16 8.58 -1.69 1.94
CA ILE A 16 9.20 -0.47 1.43
C ILE A 16 10.41 -0.16 2.31
N LEU A 17 11.60 -0.37 1.75
CA LEU A 17 12.87 -0.17 2.45
C LEU A 17 13.43 1.22 2.14
N ILE A 18 14.07 1.81 3.14
CA ILE A 18 14.79 3.08 3.00
C ILE A 18 16.26 2.82 3.35
N THR A 19 17.15 3.17 2.43
CA THR A 19 18.61 3.08 2.62
C THR A 19 19.14 4.21 3.49
N SER A 20 20.38 4.08 3.99
CA SER A 20 21.07 5.15 4.75
C SER A 20 21.23 6.44 3.96
N GLU A 21 21.21 6.36 2.62
CA GLU A 21 21.31 7.50 1.71
C GLU A 21 19.94 8.13 1.40
N GLY A 22 18.85 7.66 2.05
CA GLY A 22 17.50 8.16 1.84
C GLY A 22 16.84 7.69 0.54
N VAL A 23 17.36 6.63 -0.09
CA VAL A 23 16.75 6.02 -1.29
C VAL A 23 15.70 4.99 -0.87
N VAL A 24 14.51 5.11 -1.46
CA VAL A 24 13.37 4.20 -1.25
C VAL A 24 13.40 3.06 -2.27
N LYS A 25 13.24 1.81 -1.82
CA LYS A 25 13.18 0.62 -2.67
C LYS A 25 12.06 -0.31 -2.24
N LEU A 26 11.39 -0.90 -3.21
CA LEU A 26 10.45 -2.00 -2.97
C LEU A 26 11.24 -3.31 -2.79
N ALA A 27 10.83 -4.11 -1.83
CA ALA A 27 11.44 -5.39 -1.46
C ALA A 27 10.40 -6.50 -1.40
N ASP A 28 10.88 -7.73 -1.20
CA ASP A 28 10.09 -8.96 -1.07
C ASP A 28 9.20 -9.30 -2.28
N PHE A 29 9.86 -9.82 -3.31
CA PHE A 29 9.21 -10.34 -4.52
C PHE A 29 8.83 -11.83 -4.38
N GLY A 30 8.81 -12.40 -3.17
CA GLY A 30 8.47 -13.81 -2.96
C GLY A 30 7.03 -14.15 -3.39
N ALA A 31 6.14 -13.17 -3.32
CA ALA A 31 4.78 -13.25 -3.81
C ALA A 31 4.62 -12.76 -5.26
N ALA A 32 5.66 -12.30 -5.96
CA ALA A 32 5.49 -11.68 -7.28
C ALA A 32 5.05 -12.69 -8.35
N SER A 33 4.36 -12.21 -9.39
CA SER A 33 3.98 -13.00 -10.57
C SER A 33 4.68 -12.46 -11.81
N LEU A 34 5.23 -13.37 -12.62
CA LEU A 34 5.79 -13.08 -13.95
C LEU A 34 4.70 -12.91 -15.03
N LYS A 35 3.45 -13.22 -14.70
CA LYS A 35 2.30 -13.02 -15.57
C LYS A 35 1.50 -11.82 -15.09
N SER A 36 1.03 -11.01 -16.03
CA SER A 36 0.13 -9.86 -15.82
C SER A 36 -1.28 -10.26 -15.37
N CYS A 37 -1.53 -11.57 -15.26
CA CYS A 37 -2.77 -12.13 -14.82
C CYS A 37 -2.49 -13.30 -13.86
N ALA A 38 -3.08 -13.25 -12.66
CA ALA A 38 -2.94 -14.26 -11.64
C ALA A 38 -4.31 -14.59 -11.01
N ASN A 39 -4.40 -15.78 -10.40
CA ASN A 39 -5.61 -16.30 -9.76
C ASN A 39 -5.33 -16.89 -8.37
N THR A 40 -4.11 -16.74 -7.85
CA THR A 40 -3.73 -17.31 -6.54
C THR A 40 -4.04 -16.34 -5.42
N PHE A 41 -4.58 -16.86 -4.31
CA PHE A 41 -4.80 -16.13 -3.06
C PHE A 41 -3.49 -16.02 -2.26
N ILE A 42 -2.67 -15.02 -2.59
CA ILE A 42 -1.37 -14.75 -1.96
C ILE A 42 -1.27 -13.25 -1.67
N GLY A 43 -0.63 -12.89 -0.56
CA GLY A 43 -0.39 -11.52 -0.12
C GLY A 43 -0.70 -11.34 1.37
N SER A 44 -0.61 -10.11 1.85
CA SER A 44 -0.98 -9.77 3.22
C SER A 44 -2.48 -9.39 3.30
N PRO A 45 -3.32 -10.11 4.08
CA PRO A 45 -4.79 -10.01 4.02
C PRO A 45 -5.38 -8.60 4.08
N PHE A 46 -4.84 -7.70 4.91
CA PHE A 46 -5.37 -6.34 5.06
C PHE A 46 -5.06 -5.42 3.87
N TRP A 47 -4.08 -5.77 3.03
CA TRP A 47 -3.69 -5.01 1.84
C TRP A 47 -4.22 -5.64 0.54
N MET A 48 -4.88 -6.79 0.62
CA MET A 48 -5.45 -7.48 -0.55
C MET A 48 -6.58 -6.67 -1.18
N ALA A 49 -6.59 -6.62 -2.50
CA ALA A 49 -7.68 -6.02 -3.26
C ALA A 49 -8.93 -6.91 -3.28
N PRO A 50 -10.16 -6.36 -3.38
CA PRO A 50 -11.39 -7.13 -3.37
C PRO A 50 -11.41 -8.24 -4.44
N GLU A 51 -10.93 -7.96 -5.64
CA GLU A 51 -10.85 -8.92 -6.73
C GLU A 51 -9.86 -10.06 -6.46
N VAL A 52 -8.80 -9.85 -5.66
CA VAL A 52 -7.88 -10.93 -5.26
C VAL A 52 -8.57 -11.89 -4.28
N ILE A 53 -9.44 -11.34 -3.42
CA ILE A 53 -10.22 -12.13 -2.46
C ILE A 53 -11.32 -12.91 -3.18
N LEU A 54 -12.01 -12.28 -4.15
CA LEU A 54 -13.09 -12.89 -4.92
C LEU A 54 -12.58 -13.85 -6.01
N ALA A 55 -11.35 -13.66 -6.50
CA ALA A 55 -10.73 -14.55 -7.48
C ALA A 55 -10.49 -15.98 -6.98
N MET A 56 -10.70 -16.25 -5.69
CA MET A 56 -10.65 -17.62 -5.14
C MET A 56 -11.65 -18.57 -5.81
N GLU A 57 -12.72 -18.07 -6.41
CA GLU A 57 -13.77 -18.91 -7.00
C GLU A 57 -13.58 -19.16 -8.50
N ASP A 58 -13.26 -18.16 -9.35
CA ASP A 58 -13.00 -18.36 -10.80
C ASP A 58 -12.31 -17.16 -11.49
N GLY A 59 -11.70 -16.24 -10.72
CA GLY A 59 -11.29 -14.92 -11.20
C GLY A 59 -9.82 -14.77 -11.56
N GLN A 60 -9.55 -13.84 -12.47
CA GLN A 60 -8.21 -13.36 -12.82
C GLN A 60 -8.07 -11.90 -12.37
N TYR A 61 -6.94 -11.55 -11.76
CA TYR A 61 -6.60 -10.17 -11.39
C TYR A 61 -5.28 -9.73 -12.01
N ASP A 62 -5.11 -8.41 -12.14
CA ASP A 62 -3.99 -7.77 -12.84
C ASP A 62 -3.16 -6.85 -11.92
N ALA A 63 -2.34 -6.00 -12.54
CA ALA A 63 -1.52 -5.01 -11.85
C ALA A 63 -2.31 -3.96 -11.04
N LYS A 64 -3.62 -3.75 -11.29
CA LYS A 64 -4.45 -2.83 -10.50
C LYS A 64 -4.65 -3.32 -9.06
N ALA A 65 -4.42 -4.60 -8.77
CA ALA A 65 -4.37 -5.11 -7.40
C ALA A 65 -3.25 -4.42 -6.59
N ASP A 66 -2.06 -4.20 -7.18
CA ASP A 66 -0.98 -3.47 -6.52
C ASP A 66 -1.33 -2.00 -6.26
N ILE A 67 -2.16 -1.38 -7.12
CA ILE A 67 -2.65 -0.01 -6.91
C ILE A 67 -3.53 0.07 -5.67
N TRP A 68 -4.42 -0.90 -5.46
CA TRP A 68 -5.19 -0.99 -4.22
C TRP A 68 -4.28 -1.17 -3.01
N SER A 69 -3.34 -2.12 -3.06
CA SER A 69 -2.40 -2.37 -1.97
C SER A 69 -1.55 -1.13 -1.65
N MET A 70 -1.18 -0.34 -2.65
CA MET A 70 -0.53 0.96 -2.47
C MET A 70 -1.45 1.98 -1.79
N GLY A 71 -2.74 1.99 -2.12
CA GLY A 71 -3.75 2.79 -1.41
C GLY A 71 -3.86 2.44 0.07
N ILE A 72 -3.88 1.14 0.40
CA ILE A 72 -3.86 0.67 1.79
C ILE A 72 -2.55 1.02 2.48
N THR A 73 -1.42 0.90 1.78
CA THR A 73 -0.09 1.29 2.30
C THR A 73 -0.03 2.79 2.59
N SER A 74 -0.57 3.62 1.70
CA SER A 74 -0.71 5.06 1.92
C SER A 74 -1.56 5.34 3.15
N TYR A 75 -2.72 4.68 3.28
CA TYR A 75 -3.54 4.77 4.49
C TYR A 75 -2.76 4.40 5.76
N GLU A 76 -2.05 3.27 5.75
CA GLU A 76 -1.21 2.78 6.83
C GLU A 76 -0.14 3.78 7.24
N LEU A 77 0.57 4.41 6.27
CA LEU A 77 1.57 5.43 6.57
C LEU A 77 0.98 6.66 7.29
N GLY A 78 -0.29 6.97 7.05
CA GLY A 78 -1.00 8.03 7.78
C GLY A 78 -1.54 7.58 9.15
N GLU A 79 -2.28 6.48 9.20
CA GLU A 79 -2.98 6.06 10.43
C GLU A 79 -2.18 5.05 11.27
N LYS A 80 -0.94 4.76 10.90
CA LYS A 80 0.00 3.80 11.50
C LYS A 80 -0.41 2.33 11.38
N ASN A 81 -1.64 2.05 10.95
CA ASN A 81 -2.17 0.71 10.75
C ASN A 81 -3.06 0.71 9.51
N PRO A 82 -3.17 -0.44 8.80
CA PRO A 82 -4.14 -0.58 7.73
C PRO A 82 -5.58 -0.52 8.29
N PRO A 83 -6.59 -0.29 7.44
CA PRO A 83 -7.98 -0.43 7.82
C PRO A 83 -8.27 -1.82 8.39
N ASN A 84 -9.18 -1.91 9.37
CA ASN A 84 -9.61 -3.16 10.00
C ASN A 84 -8.51 -3.98 10.70
N PHE A 85 -7.33 -3.39 11.02
CA PHE A 85 -6.21 -4.12 11.64
C PHE A 85 -6.59 -4.84 12.97
N ASN A 86 -7.60 -4.33 13.67
CA ASN A 86 -8.11 -4.88 14.93
C ASN A 86 -9.12 -6.03 14.74
N MET A 87 -9.52 -6.33 13.50
CA MET A 87 -10.39 -7.45 13.19
C MET A 87 -9.58 -8.74 13.01
N ASN A 88 -10.22 -9.89 13.28
CA ASN A 88 -9.70 -11.17 12.81
C ASN A 88 -9.60 -11.15 11.27
N THR A 89 -8.52 -11.73 10.75
CA THR A 89 -8.22 -11.86 9.32
C THR A 89 -9.41 -12.26 8.46
N MET A 90 -10.17 -13.30 8.82
CA MET A 90 -11.31 -13.76 8.00
C MET A 90 -12.43 -12.72 7.94
N ARG A 91 -12.68 -12.02 9.05
CA ARG A 91 -13.67 -10.94 9.10
C ARG A 91 -13.23 -9.73 8.29
N ALA A 92 -11.94 -9.41 8.33
CA ALA A 92 -11.37 -8.34 7.52
C ALA A 92 -11.48 -8.65 6.02
N LEU A 93 -11.15 -9.87 5.59
CA LEU A 93 -11.28 -10.32 4.21
C LEU A 93 -12.73 -10.23 3.71
N TYR A 94 -13.69 -10.71 4.52
CA TYR A 94 -15.11 -10.59 4.22
C TYR A 94 -15.54 -9.12 4.07
N HIS A 95 -15.11 -8.25 4.99
CA HIS A 95 -15.40 -6.83 4.93
C HIS A 95 -14.81 -6.16 3.68
N ILE A 96 -13.59 -6.51 3.29
CA ILE A 96 -12.95 -5.95 2.07
C ILE A 96 -13.75 -6.33 0.82
N GLY A 97 -14.20 -7.58 0.71
CA GLY A 97 -15.01 -8.04 -0.43
C GLY A 97 -16.40 -7.39 -0.47
N GLN A 98 -17.08 -7.32 0.67
CA GLN A 98 -18.53 -7.03 0.71
C GLN A 98 -18.86 -5.57 1.04
N SER A 99 -18.11 -4.90 1.92
CA SER A 99 -18.41 -3.53 2.39
C SER A 99 -17.79 -2.46 1.50
N ASP A 100 -18.19 -1.20 1.68
CA ASP A 100 -17.60 -0.07 0.95
C ASP A 100 -16.08 0.05 1.17
N PRO A 101 -15.32 0.53 0.17
CA PRO A 101 -13.88 0.67 0.31
C PRO A 101 -13.53 1.67 1.42
N PRO A 102 -12.43 1.45 2.14
CA PRO A 102 -12.00 2.35 3.20
C PRO A 102 -11.67 3.74 2.63
N GLN A 103 -11.89 4.77 3.44
CA GLN A 103 -11.55 6.15 3.09
C GLN A 103 -10.70 6.79 4.18
N LEU A 104 -9.66 7.52 3.77
CA LEU A 104 -8.90 8.38 4.65
C LEU A 104 -9.69 9.68 4.87
N LEU A 105 -10.34 9.79 6.02
CA LEU A 105 -11.23 10.91 6.38
C LEU A 105 -10.67 11.82 7.47
N ASN A 106 -9.55 11.43 8.09
CA ASN A 106 -9.00 12.16 9.22
C ASN A 106 -8.61 13.60 8.80
N LYS A 107 -9.20 14.60 9.49
CA LYS A 107 -9.03 16.02 9.17
C LYS A 107 -7.60 16.52 9.35
N LYS A 108 -6.74 15.77 10.06
CA LYS A 108 -5.31 16.10 10.21
C LYS A 108 -4.55 16.05 8.88
N TRP A 109 -5.09 15.37 7.87
CA TRP A 109 -4.46 15.20 6.57
C TRP A 109 -4.93 16.22 5.54
N SER A 110 -3.99 16.65 4.69
CA SER A 110 -4.29 17.54 3.56
C SER A 110 -5.26 16.91 2.58
N GLU A 111 -6.04 17.73 1.87
CA GLU A 111 -6.99 17.25 0.86
C GLU A 111 -6.28 16.48 -0.26
N ASP A 112 -5.11 16.95 -0.69
CA ASP A 112 -4.27 16.27 -1.67
C ASP A 112 -3.89 14.84 -1.24
N TYR A 113 -3.55 14.64 0.04
CA TYR A 113 -3.18 13.30 0.53
C TYR A 113 -4.38 12.36 0.63
N LYS A 114 -5.52 12.88 1.10
CA LYS A 114 -6.78 12.13 1.15
C LYS A 114 -7.24 11.76 -0.25
N SER A 115 -7.22 12.71 -1.19
CA SER A 115 -7.57 12.51 -2.60
C SER A 115 -6.66 11.46 -3.25
N PHE A 116 -5.33 11.58 -3.07
CA PHE A 116 -4.35 10.59 -3.55
C PHE A 116 -4.66 9.19 -3.03
N THR A 117 -4.80 9.04 -1.71
CA THR A 117 -5.07 7.75 -1.06
C THR A 117 -6.40 7.15 -1.54
N ASN A 118 -7.48 7.93 -1.49
CA ASN A 118 -8.83 7.47 -1.81
C ASN A 118 -9.05 7.24 -3.32
N SER A 119 -8.22 7.80 -4.19
CA SER A 119 -8.26 7.54 -5.63
C SER A 119 -7.91 6.09 -5.98
N MET A 120 -7.03 5.46 -5.19
CA MET A 120 -6.58 4.08 -5.38
C MET A 120 -7.56 3.05 -4.79
N LEU A 121 -8.37 3.47 -3.81
CA LEU A 121 -9.28 2.61 -3.04
C LEU A 121 -10.67 2.53 -3.70
N LYS A 122 -10.71 1.99 -4.93
CA LYS A 122 -11.95 1.73 -5.68
C LYS A 122 -12.18 0.23 -5.81
N LYS A 123 -13.41 -0.24 -5.57
CA LYS A 123 -13.74 -1.66 -5.69
C LYS A 123 -13.48 -2.17 -7.10
N ASN A 124 -14.02 -1.48 -8.09
CA ASN A 124 -13.76 -1.78 -9.49
C ASN A 124 -12.30 -1.44 -9.86
N PRO A 125 -11.48 -2.39 -10.31
CA PRO A 125 -10.08 -2.15 -10.69
C PRO A 125 -9.91 -1.13 -11.83
N GLU A 126 -10.88 -1.04 -12.73
CA GLU A 126 -10.87 -0.09 -13.84
C GLU A 126 -10.99 1.37 -13.39
N ASP A 127 -11.67 1.62 -12.27
CA ASP A 127 -11.83 2.96 -11.70
C ASP A 127 -10.57 3.45 -10.98
N ARG A 128 -9.57 2.57 -10.78
CA ARG A 128 -8.30 2.92 -10.14
C ARG A 128 -7.36 3.56 -11.17
N PRO A 129 -6.64 4.62 -10.82
CA PRO A 129 -5.67 5.24 -11.71
C PRO A 129 -4.50 4.28 -12.02
N THR A 130 -3.88 4.49 -13.16
CA THR A 130 -2.58 3.91 -13.50
C THR A 130 -1.44 4.56 -12.70
N VAL A 131 -0.28 3.90 -12.65
CA VAL A 131 0.91 4.48 -12.01
C VAL A 131 1.30 5.80 -12.68
N GLU A 132 1.21 5.87 -14.02
CA GLU A 132 1.51 7.05 -14.82
C GLU A 132 0.60 8.23 -14.48
N GLU A 133 -0.67 7.97 -14.14
CA GLU A 133 -1.61 8.99 -13.69
C GLU A 133 -1.32 9.43 -12.26
N LEU A 134 -1.03 8.48 -11.35
CA LEU A 134 -0.67 8.77 -9.96
C LEU A 134 0.57 9.66 -9.87
N LEU A 135 1.61 9.37 -10.67
CA LEU A 135 2.85 10.15 -10.73
C LEU A 135 2.62 11.60 -11.23
N LYS A 136 1.49 11.89 -11.88
CA LYS A 136 1.15 13.25 -12.34
C LYS A 136 0.48 14.10 -11.27
N LEU A 137 0.00 13.51 -10.17
CA LEU A 137 -0.74 14.20 -9.12
C LEU A 137 0.16 15.16 -8.33
N ASN A 138 -0.41 16.30 -7.93
CA ASN A 138 0.30 17.33 -7.18
C ASN A 138 0.90 16.80 -5.86
N PHE A 139 0.20 15.87 -5.20
CA PHE A 139 0.69 15.21 -3.99
C PHE A 139 2.07 14.57 -4.21
N VAL A 140 2.25 13.86 -5.33
CA VAL A 140 3.49 13.13 -5.65
C VAL A 140 4.57 14.03 -6.22
N LYS A 141 4.19 15.06 -7.00
CA LYS A 141 5.13 16.00 -7.62
C LYS A 141 5.80 16.96 -6.65
N ARG A 142 5.31 17.07 -5.41
CA ARG A 142 5.96 17.90 -4.38
C ARG A 142 7.38 17.39 -4.17
N GLN A 143 8.35 18.28 -4.29
CA GLN A 143 9.75 17.94 -4.04
C GLN A 143 9.96 17.72 -2.55
N HIS A 144 10.58 16.59 -2.23
CA HIS A 144 11.08 16.27 -0.91
C HIS A 144 12.58 16.03 -1.04
N SER A 145 13.34 16.51 -0.06
CA SER A 145 14.78 16.27 -0.04
C SER A 145 15.04 14.86 0.45
N SER A 146 16.05 14.17 -0.10
CA SER A 146 16.57 12.93 0.50
C SER A 146 16.97 13.15 1.97
N SER A 147 17.36 14.37 2.34
CA SER A 147 17.63 14.77 3.72
C SER A 147 16.43 14.58 4.65
N ASP A 148 15.19 14.74 4.16
CA ASP A 148 13.98 14.58 4.99
C ASP A 148 13.84 13.12 5.45
N LEU A 149 14.09 12.17 4.53
CA LEU A 149 14.07 10.74 4.83
C LEU A 149 15.26 10.32 5.70
N ILE A 150 16.44 10.88 5.47
CA ILE A 150 17.61 10.62 6.31
C ILE A 150 17.36 11.11 7.74
N ASN A 151 16.80 12.30 7.91
CA ASN A 151 16.45 12.84 9.23
C ASN A 151 15.42 11.97 9.94
N LEU A 152 14.40 11.49 9.22
CA LEU A 152 13.43 10.53 9.75
C LEU A 152 14.12 9.23 10.24
N LEU A 153 15.03 8.66 9.46
CA LEU A 153 15.78 7.46 9.84
C LEU A 153 16.63 7.68 11.11
N ILE A 154 17.28 8.85 11.22
CA ILE A 154 18.06 9.22 12.42
C ILE A 154 17.14 9.29 13.63
N GLU A 155 15.96 9.89 13.50
CA GLU A 155 14.98 10.00 14.58
C GLU A 155 14.46 8.62 15.01
N CYS A 156 14.03 7.79 14.05
CA CYS A 156 13.59 6.42 14.31
C CYS A 156 14.66 5.59 15.02
N SER A 157 15.92 5.69 14.59
CA SER A 157 17.06 4.99 15.20
C SER A 157 17.31 5.44 16.64
N LYS A 158 17.18 6.74 16.94
CA LYS A 158 17.30 7.27 18.31
C LYS A 158 16.17 6.76 19.20
N ASN A 159 14.94 6.72 18.67
CA ASN A 159 13.77 6.28 19.42
C ASN A 159 13.83 4.78 19.73
N ALA A 160 14.27 3.95 18.78
CA ALA A 160 14.45 2.51 18.98
C ALA A 160 15.45 2.18 20.11
N ARG A 161 16.59 2.89 20.15
CA ARG A 161 17.61 2.73 21.22
C ARG A 161 17.07 3.13 22.60
N LYS A 162 16.24 4.16 22.68
CA LYS A 162 15.62 4.60 23.95
C LYS A 162 14.62 3.59 24.49
N SER A 163 13.84 2.95 23.61
CA SER A 163 12.90 1.89 24.02
C SER A 163 13.63 0.65 24.54
N GLU A 164 14.77 0.29 23.93
CA GLU A 164 15.58 -0.85 24.39
C GLU A 164 16.27 -0.59 25.74
N SER A 165 16.66 0.66 26.04
CA SER A 165 17.28 1.01 27.32
C SER A 165 16.29 1.20 28.48
N SER A 166 14.99 1.18 28.20
CA SER A 166 13.91 1.40 29.20
C SER A 166 13.12 0.12 29.53
N ALA A 167 13.50 -1.01 28.92
CA ALA A 167 12.94 -2.35 29.16
C ALA A 167 13.93 -3.19 29.95
#